data_AF-A0A956WG16-F1
#
_entry.id   AF-A0A956WG16-F1
#
_cell.length_a   1.000
_cell.length_b   1.000
_cell.length_c   1.000
_cell.angle_alpha   90.00
_cell.angle_beta   90.00
_cell.angle_gamma   90.00
#
_symmetry.space_group_name_H-M   'P 1'
#
loop_
_entity.id
_entity.type
_entity.pdbx_description
1 polymer ?
#
loop_
_entity_poly.entity_id
_entity_poly.type
_entity_poly.pdbx_seq_one_letter_code
_entity_poly.pdbx_strand_id
1 'polypeptide(L)' 'PDDRNRYEIIGRQLFVSPSPTFRHQFISMKLGHALDTFLTERDLGVVVAAPMVVHLSENDVV' A
#
# COMPACT_ATOMS: atom_id res chain seq x y z
N PRO A 1 -9.36 12.79 6.71
CA PRO A 1 -9.13 13.28 8.10
C PRO A 1 -7.64 13.60 8.27
N ASP A 2 -7.29 14.65 9.03
CA ASP A 2 -5.88 15.03 9.27
C ASP A 2 -5.29 14.32 10.51
N ASP A 3 -5.84 13.16 10.87
CA ASP A 3 -5.52 12.41 12.08
C ASP A 3 -4.35 11.42 11.89
N ARG A 4 -3.74 11.40 10.70
CA ARG A 4 -2.61 10.53 10.33
C ARG A 4 -2.94 9.03 10.42
N ASN A 5 -4.21 8.67 10.35
CA ASN A 5 -4.64 7.28 10.29
C ASN A 5 -4.87 6.83 8.84
N ARG A 6 -4.67 5.54 8.59
CA ARG A 6 -5.06 4.86 7.35
C ARG A 6 -6.38 4.14 7.57
N TYR A 7 -7.26 4.23 6.57
CA TYR A 7 -8.62 3.74 6.62
C TYR A 7 -8.84 2.70 5.53
N GLU A 8 -9.38 1.55 5.89
CA GLU A 8 -9.66 0.43 4.99
C GLU A 8 -11.06 -0.10 5.22
N ILE A 9 -11.75 -0.51 4.17
CA ILE A 9 -13.02 -1.22 4.23
C ILE A 9 -12.75 -2.67 3.81
N ILE A 10 -12.97 -3.61 4.73
CA ILE A 10 -12.78 -5.04 4.49
C ILE A 10 -14.05 -5.75 4.96
N GLY A 11 -14.74 -6.43 4.05
CA GLY A 11 -15.99 -7.14 4.38
C GLY A 11 -17.07 -6.22 4.96
N ARG A 12 -17.19 -4.99 4.42
CA ARG A 12 -18.08 -3.92 4.93
C ARG A 12 -17.75 -3.36 6.32
N GLN A 13 -16.60 -3.69 6.89
CA GLN A 13 -16.15 -3.17 8.18
C GLN A 13 -15.03 -2.15 8.00
N LEU A 14 -15.08 -1.05 8.75
CA LEU A 14 -14.06 -0.02 8.75
C LEU A 14 -12.92 -0.39 9.70
N PHE A 15 -11.71 -0.47 9.15
CA PHE A 15 -10.47 -0.65 9.90
C PHE A 15 -9.65 0.63 9.86
N VAL A 16 -9.08 0.98 11.01
CA VAL A 16 -8.26 2.19 11.18
C VAL A 16 -6.91 1.75 11.73
N SER A 17 -5.84 2.04 11.00
CA SER A 17 -4.46 1.75 11.41
C SER A 17 -3.66 3.04 11.59
N PRO A 18 -2.75 3.08 12.58
CA PRO A 18 -1.90 4.25 12.78
C PRO A 18 -0.89 4.40 11.65
N SER A 19 -0.32 5.60 11.51
CA SER A 19 0.81 5.84 10.60
C SER A 19 1.96 4.84 10.83
N PRO A 20 2.57 4.30 9.76
CA PRO A 20 3.67 3.35 9.87
C PRO A 20 4.92 3.99 10.48
N THR A 21 5.71 3.18 11.19
CA THR A 21 7.01 3.60 11.74
C THR A 21 8.06 3.78 10.65
N PHE A 22 9.15 4.48 10.95
CA PHE A 22 10.29 4.59 10.02
C PHE A 22 10.83 3.21 9.61
N ARG A 23 10.96 2.26 10.56
CA ARG A 23 11.43 0.90 10.26
C ARG A 23 10.51 0.20 9.25
N HIS A 24 9.20 0.35 9.41
CA HIS A 24 8.23 -0.17 8.44
C HIS A 24 8.46 0.43 7.05
N GLN A 25 8.56 1.76 6.96
CA GLN A 25 8.76 2.43 5.68
C GLN A 25 10.10 2.09 5.03
N PHE A 26 11.18 1.98 5.81
CA PHE A 26 12.48 1.58 5.30
C PHE A 26 12.45 0.19 4.66
N ILE A 27 11.81 -0.78 5.31
CA ILE A 27 11.66 -2.14 4.78
C ILE A 27 10.77 -2.14 3.54
N SER A 28 9.63 -1.44 3.58
CA SER A 28 8.70 -1.32 2.45
C SER A 28 9.38 -0.75 1.21
N MET A 29 10.18 0.31 1.37
CA MET A 29 10.94 0.92 0.27
C MET A 29 12.02 0.00 -0.30
N LYS A 30 12.75 -0.73 0.54
CA LYS A 30 13.75 -1.72 0.09
C LYS A 30 13.10 -2.82 -0.75
N LEU A 31 11.95 -3.33 -0.32
CA LEU A 31 11.21 -4.35 -1.04
C LEU A 31 10.62 -3.81 -2.34
N GLY A 32 9.97 -2.64 -2.29
CA GLY A 32 9.39 -1.97 -3.45
C GLY A 32 10.43 -1.71 -4.54
N HIS A 33 11.61 -1.21 -4.16
CA HIS A 33 12.70 -0.99 -5.09
C HIS A 33 13.22 -2.29 -5.74
N ALA A 34 13.37 -3.36 -4.96
CA ALA A 34 13.81 -4.64 -5.52
C ALA A 34 12.81 -5.22 -6.53
N LEU A 35 11.51 -5.08 -6.26
CA LEU A 35 10.45 -5.50 -7.18
C LEU A 35 10.40 -4.62 -8.44
N ASP A 36 10.51 -3.30 -8.27
CA ASP A 36 10.47 -2.34 -9.37
C ASP A 36 11.60 -2.56 -10.37
N THR A 37 12.82 -2.77 -9.86
CA THR A 37 13.98 -3.15 -10.69
C THR A 37 13.69 -4.43 -11.48
N PHE A 38 13.18 -5.47 -10.83
CA PHE A 38 12.89 -6.75 -11.49
C PHE A 38 11.84 -6.61 -12.61
N LEU A 39 10.76 -5.87 -12.36
CA LEU A 39 9.66 -5.69 -13.33
C LEU A 39 10.08 -4.79 -14.49
N THR A 40 10.79 -3.69 -14.20
CA THR A 40 11.23 -2.71 -15.21
C THR A 40 12.24 -3.32 -16.18
N GLU A 41 13.22 -4.08 -15.67
CA GLU A 41 14.23 -4.74 -16.53
C GLU A 41 13.63 -5.74 -17.53
N ARG A 42 12.42 -6.24 -17.25
CA ARG A 42 11.77 -7.32 -18.01
C ARG A 42 10.49 -6.87 -18.71
N ASP A 43 10.14 -5.59 -18.60
CA ASP A 43 8.88 -5.02 -19.12
C ASP A 43 7.63 -5.81 -18.66
N LEU A 44 7.58 -6.15 -17.36
CA LEU A 44 6.53 -7.00 -16.77
C LEU A 44 5.40 -6.23 -16.07
N GLY A 45 5.50 -4.90 -16.00
CA GLY A 45 4.52 -4.05 -15.34
C GLY A 45 5.15 -3.02 -14.41
N VAL A 46 4.38 -2.57 -13.42
CA VAL A 46 4.74 -1.47 -12.52
C VAL A 46 4.54 -1.83 -11.05
N VAL A 47 5.36 -1.24 -10.17
CA VAL A 47 5.16 -1.26 -8.71
C VAL A 47 4.65 0.10 -8.25
N VAL A 48 3.65 0.11 -7.37
CA VAL A 48 3.18 1.34 -6.71
C VAL A 48 3.25 1.17 -5.20
N ALA A 49 3.89 2.12 -4.53
CA ALA A 49 4.04 2.12 -3.08
C ALA A 49 2.80 2.71 -2.38
N ALA A 50 2.53 2.26 -1.16
CA ALA A 50 1.53 2.88 -0.30
C ALA A 50 1.96 4.29 0.17
N PRO A 51 1.02 5.22 0.40
CA PRO A 51 -0.44 5.03 0.34
C PRO A 51 -1.00 5.15 -1.10
N MET A 52 -1.83 4.19 -1.49
CA MET A 52 -2.66 4.21 -2.70
C MET A 52 -3.97 3.50 -2.38
N VAL A 53 -5.10 4.07 -2.82
CA VAL A 53 -6.41 3.44 -2.68
C VAL A 53 -6.61 2.44 -3.81
N VAL A 54 -7.01 1.21 -3.47
CA VAL A 54 -7.31 0.13 -4.39
C VAL A 54 -8.72 -0.40 -4.11
N HIS A 55 -9.60 -0.27 -5.11
CA HIS A 55 -10.93 -0.87 -5.10
C HIS A 55 -10.83 -2.33 -5.55
N LEU A 56 -11.04 -3.26 -4.63
CA LEU A 56 -10.98 -4.70 -4.92
C LEU A 56 -12.36 -5.25 -5.29
N SER A 57 -13.41 -4.71 -4.67
CA SER A 57 -14.81 -5.05 -4.94
C SER A 57 -15.71 -3.85 -4.61
N GLU A 58 -17.02 -4.01 -4.80
CA GLU A 58 -18.01 -3.01 -4.34
C GLU A 58 -17.94 -2.77 -2.82
N ASN A 59 -17.50 -3.77 -2.04
CA ASN A 59 -17.49 -3.72 -0.58
C ASN A 59 -16.09 -3.72 0.05
N ASP A 60 -15.03 -3.73 -0.77
CA ASP A 60 -13.64 -3.83 -0.30
C ASP A 60 -12.77 -2.76 -0.95
N VAL A 61 -12.23 -1.88 -0.10
CA VAL A 61 -11.38 -0.74 -0.49
C VAL A 61 -10.22 -0.65 0.49
N VAL A 62 -8.99 -0.73 0.00
CA VAL A 62 -7.76 -0.71 0.81
C VAL A 62 -6.82 0.41 0.41
#